data_AF-A0A378R0D3-F1
#
_entry.id   AF-A0A378R0D3-F1
#
_cell.length_a   1.000
_cell.length_b   1.000
_cell.length_c   1.000
_cell.angle_alpha   90.00
_cell.angle_beta   90.00
_cell.angle_gamma   90.00
#
_symmetry.space_group_name_H-M   'P 1'
#
loop_
_entity.id
_entity.type
_entity.pdbx_description
1 polymer ?
#
loop_
_entity_poly.entity_id
_entity_poly.type
_entity_poly.pdbx_seq_one_letter_code
_entity_poly.pdbx_strand_id
1 'polypeptide(L)'
;MTAQVGNHSKGVQVDGVRLNHHRLQNVQFVAGGMFRQSDLDNFSQNVIISEKTKQAFFKQNNALGQILILNGVPTKVVGVFKYNGIEGNFDRNLKVWLPYRTYQARFAGESPRLNSITKQVVRPCQRKHQPAFDPTARQKRLYPI
;
A
#
# COMPACT_ATOMS: atom_id res chain seq x y z
N MET A 1 6.02 -5.95 -4.09
CA MET A 1 4.80 -6.42 -4.76
C MET A 1 3.84 -5.24 -4.96
N THR A 2 2.88 -5.30 -5.89
CA THR A 2 1.90 -4.21 -6.07
C THR A 2 0.54 -4.61 -5.49
N ALA A 3 -0.04 -3.73 -4.68
CA ALA A 3 -1.41 -3.85 -4.18
C ALA A 3 -2.31 -2.78 -4.81
N GLN A 4 -3.54 -3.15 -5.11
CA GLN A 4 -4.52 -2.30 -5.77
C GLN A 4 -5.90 -2.37 -5.11
N VAL A 5 -6.55 -1.22 -5.01
CA VAL A 5 -7.96 -1.07 -4.61
C VAL A 5 -8.62 -0.09 -5.58
N GLY A 6 -9.53 -0.58 -6.41
CA GLY A 6 -10.11 0.21 -7.50
C GLY A 6 -9.01 0.78 -8.40
N ASN A 7 -8.96 2.12 -8.51
CA ASN A 7 -7.98 2.84 -9.34
C ASN A 7 -6.68 3.21 -8.58
N HIS A 8 -6.54 2.80 -7.32
CA HIS A 8 -5.37 3.14 -6.50
C HIS A 8 -4.42 1.96 -6.41
N SER A 9 -3.21 2.11 -6.95
CA SER A 9 -2.13 1.12 -6.86
C SER A 9 -0.93 1.67 -6.07
N LYS A 10 -0.38 0.87 -5.17
CA LYS A 10 0.87 1.18 -4.44
C LYS A 10 1.75 -0.05 -4.29
N GLY A 11 3.05 0.17 -4.18
CA GLY A 11 4.01 -0.87 -3.82
C GLY A 11 3.86 -1.24 -2.35
N VAL A 12 3.76 -2.52 -2.06
CA VAL A 12 3.68 -3.08 -0.71
C VAL A 12 4.72 -4.19 -0.53
N GLN A 13 5.16 -4.35 0.72
CA GLN A 13 5.94 -5.48 1.16
C GLN A 13 4.99 -6.56 1.68
N VAL A 14 5.14 -7.77 1.15
CA VAL A 14 4.34 -8.92 1.51
C VAL A 14 5.22 -9.91 2.28
N ASP A 15 4.82 -10.24 3.49
CA ASP A 15 5.50 -11.21 4.33
C ASP A 15 4.58 -12.43 4.56
N GLY A 16 5.11 -13.63 4.30
CA GLY A 16 4.44 -14.89 4.60
C GLY A 16 4.60 -15.26 6.08
N VAL A 17 3.53 -15.20 6.86
CA VAL A 17 3.57 -15.38 8.31
C VAL A 17 2.87 -16.66 8.77
N ARG A 18 3.28 -17.18 9.94
CA ARG A 18 2.62 -18.29 10.64
C ARG A 18 1.62 -17.74 11.69
N LEU A 19 0.76 -18.61 12.23
CA LEU A 19 -0.30 -18.27 13.20
C LEU A 19 0.18 -17.41 14.39
N ASN A 20 1.37 -17.71 14.93
CA ASN A 20 1.87 -17.07 16.15
C ASN A 20 2.82 -15.89 15.89
N HIS A 21 2.92 -15.41 14.64
CA HIS A 21 3.90 -14.37 14.28
C HIS A 21 3.68 -13.03 15.01
N HIS A 22 2.42 -12.68 15.31
CA HIS A 22 2.08 -11.44 16.01
C HIS A 22 2.76 -11.31 17.38
N ARG A 23 2.99 -12.42 18.08
CA ARG A 23 3.66 -12.44 19.39
C ARG A 23 5.14 -12.07 19.31
N LEU A 24 5.79 -12.36 18.18
CA LEU A 24 7.21 -12.12 17.96
C LEU A 24 7.49 -10.69 17.50
N GLN A 25 6.54 -10.07 16.80
CA GLN A 25 6.71 -8.73 16.21
C GLN A 25 6.22 -7.58 17.09
N ASN A 26 5.74 -7.88 18.31
CA ASN A 26 5.15 -6.91 19.24
C ASN A 26 4.11 -6.00 18.54
N VAL A 27 3.13 -6.61 17.87
CA VAL A 27 2.06 -5.88 17.18
C VAL A 27 0.75 -5.99 17.95
N GLN A 28 -0.08 -4.96 17.86
CA GLN A 28 -1.47 -4.95 18.33
C GLN A 28 -2.43 -4.94 17.15
N PHE A 29 -3.53 -5.68 17.26
CA PHE A 29 -4.62 -5.61 16.29
C PHE A 29 -5.52 -4.41 16.60
N VAL A 30 -5.66 -3.52 15.61
CA VAL A 30 -6.57 -2.37 15.67
C VAL A 30 -7.98 -2.81 15.26
N ALA A 31 -8.07 -3.75 14.33
CA ALA A 31 -9.34 -4.27 13.83
C ALA A 31 -9.17 -5.74 13.39
N GLY A 32 -10.21 -6.56 13.57
CA GLY A 32 -10.20 -7.95 13.15
C GLY A 32 -9.30 -8.83 14.03
N GLY A 33 -8.62 -9.81 13.43
CA GLY A 33 -7.79 -10.73 14.19
C GLY A 33 -6.72 -11.45 13.36
N MET A 34 -5.98 -12.32 14.05
CA MET A 34 -4.96 -13.17 13.43
C MET A 34 -5.60 -14.32 12.64
N PHE A 35 -4.83 -14.89 11.71
CA PHE A 35 -5.20 -16.10 10.99
C PHE A 35 -5.49 -17.27 11.95
N ARG A 36 -6.40 -18.15 11.54
CA ARG A 36 -6.72 -19.44 12.19
C ARG A 36 -6.09 -20.59 11.41
N GLN A 37 -5.93 -21.75 12.07
CA GLN A 37 -5.37 -22.95 11.44
C GLN A 37 -6.14 -23.34 10.15
N SER A 38 -7.47 -23.24 10.18
CA SER A 38 -8.33 -23.44 9.02
C SER A 38 -8.02 -22.51 7.84
N ASP A 39 -7.53 -21.29 8.08
CA ASP A 39 -7.15 -20.37 7.00
C ASP A 39 -5.89 -20.86 6.26
N LEU A 40 -4.96 -21.51 6.97
CA LEU A 40 -3.78 -22.11 6.35
C LEU A 40 -4.14 -23.36 5.57
N ASP A 41 -4.97 -24.23 6.16
CA ASP A 41 -5.30 -25.53 5.56
C ASP A 41 -6.16 -25.37 4.31
N ASN A 42 -7.05 -24.37 4.28
CA ASN A 42 -7.88 -24.07 3.11
C ASN A 42 -7.23 -23.12 2.09
N PHE A 43 -5.94 -22.77 2.26
CA PHE A 43 -5.25 -21.79 1.41
C PHE A 43 -6.05 -20.49 1.25
N SER A 44 -6.66 -20.03 2.35
CA SER A 44 -7.58 -18.90 2.31
C SER A 44 -6.87 -17.65 1.81
N GLN A 45 -7.54 -16.90 0.95
CA GLN A 45 -7.06 -15.62 0.41
C GLN A 45 -7.28 -14.47 1.41
N ASN A 46 -7.04 -14.76 2.68
CA ASN A 46 -7.20 -13.81 3.77
C ASN A 46 -5.89 -13.05 3.97
N VAL A 47 -5.99 -11.75 4.19
CA VAL A 47 -4.83 -10.87 4.35
C VAL A 47 -4.99 -9.98 5.58
N ILE A 48 -3.88 -9.73 6.28
CA ILE A 48 -3.83 -8.77 7.38
C ILE A 48 -2.92 -7.63 6.94
N ILE A 49 -3.37 -6.39 7.11
CA ILE A 49 -2.67 -5.19 6.64
C ILE A 49 -2.19 -4.33 7.81
N SER A 50 -1.13 -3.56 7.61
CA SER A 50 -0.72 -2.56 8.62
C SER A 50 -1.69 -1.37 8.63
N GLU A 51 -1.74 -0.63 9.75
CA GLU A 51 -2.53 0.59 9.89
C GLU A 51 -2.20 1.61 8.79
N LYS A 52 -0.92 1.77 8.44
CA LYS A 52 -0.48 2.66 7.34
C LYS A 52 -0.96 2.18 5.98
N THR A 53 -0.99 0.87 5.74
CA THR A 53 -1.58 0.29 4.53
C THR A 53 -3.08 0.58 4.48
N LYS A 54 -3.78 0.43 5.60
CA LYS A 54 -5.19 0.81 5.71
C LYS A 54 -5.41 2.29 5.37
N GLN A 55 -4.62 3.19 5.95
CA GLN A 55 -4.70 4.63 5.67
C GLN A 55 -4.36 4.95 4.21
N ALA A 56 -3.40 4.24 3.61
CA ALA A 56 -2.93 4.48 2.26
C ALA A 56 -3.95 4.09 1.16
N PHE A 57 -4.78 3.08 1.40
CA PHE A 57 -5.76 2.56 0.44
C PHE A 57 -7.21 2.91 0.80
N PHE A 58 -7.58 2.77 2.08
CA PHE A 58 -8.95 2.93 2.55
C PHE A 58 -9.18 4.24 3.32
N LYS A 59 -8.13 5.04 3.57
CA LYS A 59 -8.19 6.30 4.34
C LYS A 59 -8.91 6.08 5.68
N GLN A 60 -10.05 6.74 5.88
CA GLN A 60 -10.88 6.64 7.09
C GLN A 60 -11.90 5.49 7.03
N ASN A 61 -12.12 4.87 5.86
CA ASN A 61 -13.09 3.80 5.70
C ASN A 61 -12.65 2.50 6.39
N ASN A 62 -13.62 1.64 6.71
CA ASN A 62 -13.37 0.34 7.32
C ASN A 62 -12.70 -0.60 6.30
N ALA A 63 -11.48 -1.06 6.57
CA ALA A 63 -10.77 -1.96 5.67
C ALA A 63 -11.18 -3.43 5.83
N LEU A 64 -11.81 -3.80 6.96
CA LEU A 64 -12.22 -5.17 7.19
C LEU A 64 -13.26 -5.63 6.16
N GLY A 65 -13.07 -6.84 5.65
CA GLY A 65 -13.95 -7.47 4.67
C GLY A 65 -13.79 -6.95 3.24
N GLN A 66 -13.02 -5.87 3.03
CA GLN A 66 -12.76 -5.35 1.69
C GLN A 66 -11.79 -6.23 0.91
N ILE A 67 -11.89 -6.14 -0.42
CA ILE A 67 -11.00 -6.84 -1.34
C ILE A 67 -9.81 -5.95 -1.67
N LEU A 68 -8.62 -6.49 -1.43
CA LEU A 68 -7.33 -5.95 -1.84
C LEU A 68 -6.77 -6.84 -2.93
N ILE A 69 -6.49 -6.27 -4.10
CA ILE A 69 -5.91 -7.03 -5.21
C ILE A 69 -4.39 -6.99 -5.05
N LEU A 70 -3.79 -8.14 -4.76
CA LEU A 70 -2.34 -8.31 -4.63
C LEU A 70 -1.81 -8.99 -5.87
N ASN A 71 -1.07 -8.25 -6.71
CA ASN A 71 -0.52 -8.76 -7.96
C ASN A 71 -1.53 -9.54 -8.83
N GLY A 72 -2.73 -8.96 -9.00
CA GLY A 72 -3.83 -9.59 -9.75
C GLY A 72 -4.64 -10.62 -8.97
N VAL A 73 -4.23 -11.01 -7.76
CA VAL A 73 -4.98 -11.95 -6.90
C VAL A 73 -5.89 -11.18 -5.95
N PRO A 74 -7.22 -11.37 -6.00
CA PRO A 74 -8.11 -10.77 -5.02
C PRO A 74 -7.90 -11.43 -3.65
N THR A 75 -7.71 -10.62 -2.62
CA THR A 75 -7.56 -11.08 -1.23
C THR A 75 -8.47 -10.29 -0.31
N LYS A 76 -9.05 -10.95 0.68
CA LYS A 76 -9.98 -10.33 1.64
C LYS A 76 -9.23 -9.90 2.88
N VAL A 77 -9.40 -8.63 3.26
CA VAL A 77 -8.79 -8.10 4.48
C VAL A 77 -9.56 -8.63 5.70
N VAL A 78 -8.88 -9.37 6.57
CA VAL A 78 -9.45 -9.95 7.80
C VAL A 78 -8.95 -9.26 9.07
N GLY A 79 -7.88 -8.49 8.98
CA GLY A 79 -7.31 -7.80 10.13
C GLY A 79 -6.48 -6.59 9.77
N VAL A 80 -6.37 -5.66 10.72
CA VAL A 80 -5.50 -4.50 10.67
C VAL A 80 -4.64 -4.50 11.92
N PHE A 81 -3.32 -4.46 11.76
CA PHE A 81 -2.38 -4.41 12.88
C PHE A 81 -1.60 -3.10 12.91
N LYS A 82 -1.09 -2.77 14.09
CA LYS A 82 -0.19 -1.65 14.38
C LYS A 82 1.00 -2.17 15.17
N TYR A 83 2.18 -1.61 14.95
CA TYR A 83 3.36 -1.92 15.76
C TYR A 83 3.26 -1.23 17.12
N ASN A 84 3.49 -1.97 18.21
CA ASN A 84 3.57 -1.40 19.55
C ASN A 84 5.00 -0.91 19.77
N GLY A 85 5.20 0.41 19.68
CA GLY A 85 6.49 1.03 19.91
C GLY A 85 6.65 2.35 19.16
N ILE A 86 7.82 2.95 19.28
CA ILE A 86 8.20 4.13 18.49
C ILE A 86 8.15 3.74 17.02
N GLU A 87 7.55 4.59 16.18
CA GLU A 87 7.52 4.45 14.72
C GLU A 87 8.95 4.45 14.14
N GLY A 88 9.63 3.30 14.25
CA GLY A 88 10.97 3.11 13.73
C GLY A 88 10.96 2.79 12.23
N ASN A 89 12.12 2.42 11.69
CA ASN A 89 12.27 2.07 10.27
C ASN A 89 11.30 0.99 9.78
N PHE A 90 10.84 0.09 10.66
CA PHE A 90 9.95 -1.01 10.30
C PHE A 90 8.53 -0.58 9.93
N ASP A 91 8.10 0.60 10.38
CA ASP A 91 6.76 1.14 10.15
C ASP A 91 6.74 2.16 8.99
N ARG A 92 7.86 2.37 8.28
CA ARG A 92 7.87 3.28 7.12
C ARG A 92 7.32 2.64 5.85
N ASN A 93 7.30 1.31 5.79
CA ASN A 93 6.86 0.57 4.61
C ASN A 93 5.40 0.14 4.73
N LEU A 94 4.69 0.11 3.60
CA LEU A 94 3.37 -0.51 3.51
C LEU A 94 3.54 -2.03 3.61
N LYS A 95 3.07 -2.62 4.71
CA LYS A 95 3.24 -4.04 5.02
C LYS A 95 1.91 -4.79 4.98
N VAL A 96 2.00 -5.98 4.44
CA VAL A 96 0.88 -6.89 4.22
C VAL A 96 1.33 -8.29 4.62
N TRP A 97 0.52 -8.96 5.44
CA TRP A 97 0.79 -10.31 5.91
C TRP A 97 -0.17 -11.30 5.27
N LEU A 98 0.39 -12.40 4.78
CA LEU A 98 -0.37 -13.54 4.27
C LEU A 98 0.00 -14.79 5.05
N PRO A 99 -0.91 -15.78 5.16
CA PRO A 99 -0.55 -17.09 5.66
C PRO A 99 0.55 -17.69 4.79
N TYR A 100 1.61 -18.23 5.40
CA TYR A 100 2.78 -18.74 4.70
C TYR A 100 2.44 -19.81 3.64
N ARG A 101 1.42 -20.65 3.86
CA ARG A 101 0.94 -21.61 2.84
C ARG A 101 0.35 -20.92 1.62
N THR A 102 -0.51 -19.92 1.82
CA THR A 102 -1.09 -19.11 0.74
C THR A 102 -0.02 -18.31 0.00
N TYR A 103 0.95 -17.76 0.73
CA TYR A 103 2.10 -17.08 0.14
C TYR A 103 2.90 -18.01 -0.79
N GLN A 104 3.24 -19.21 -0.32
CA GLN A 104 3.97 -20.18 -1.13
C GLN A 104 3.17 -20.66 -2.34
N ALA A 105 1.91 -21.04 -2.13
CA ALA A 105 1.10 -21.62 -3.19
C ALA A 105 0.81 -20.65 -4.34
N ARG A 106 0.75 -19.33 -4.07
CA ARG A 106 0.31 -18.34 -5.07
C ARG A 106 1.33 -17.27 -5.42
N PHE A 107 2.35 -17.06 -4.60
CA PHE A 107 3.27 -15.93 -4.74
C PHE A 107 4.75 -16.32 -4.70
N ALA A 108 5.14 -17.50 -4.20
CA ALA A 108 6.54 -17.93 -4.20
C ALA A 108 7.12 -18.25 -5.60
N GLY A 109 6.26 -18.41 -6.61
CA GLY A 109 6.67 -18.53 -8.01
C GLY A 109 7.22 -17.22 -8.62
N GLU A 110 6.96 -16.06 -7.99
CA GLU A 110 7.53 -14.78 -8.39
C GLU A 110 8.72 -14.46 -7.49
N SER A 111 9.93 -14.62 -8.04
CA SER A 111 11.19 -14.47 -7.33
C SER A 111 11.27 -13.14 -6.54
N PRO A 112 11.86 -13.15 -5.32
CA PRO A 112 11.96 -11.97 -4.48
C PRO A 112 13.00 -11.03 -5.08
N ARG A 113 12.58 -10.09 -5.93
CA ARG A 113 13.41 -8.94 -6.25
C ARG A 113 13.39 -7.98 -5.07
N LEU A 114 14.33 -8.22 -4.15
CA LEU A 114 14.93 -7.20 -3.31
C LEU A 114 15.54 -6.16 -4.24
N ASN A 115 14.94 -4.97 -4.27
CA ASN A 115 15.61 -3.67 -4.17
C ASN A 115 14.56 -2.58 -4.40
N SER A 116 14.65 -1.54 -3.58
CA SER A 116 13.84 -0.34 -3.58
C SER A 116 13.48 0.14 -4.99
N ILE A 117 12.20 0.07 -5.36
CA ILE A 117 11.66 0.96 -6.39
C ILE A 117 10.54 1.73 -5.73
N THR A 118 10.92 2.90 -5.22
CA THR A 118 10.03 4.03 -5.01
C THR A 118 9.34 4.31 -6.35
N LYS A 119 8.22 3.66 -6.63
CA LYS A 119 7.32 4.10 -7.68
C LYS A 119 6.67 5.38 -7.16
N GLN A 120 7.29 6.51 -7.49
CA GLN A 120 6.60 7.77 -7.58
C GLN A 120 5.34 7.51 -8.41
N VAL A 121 4.17 7.63 -7.79
CA VAL A 121 2.92 7.66 -8.54
C VAL A 121 3.03 8.86 -9.45
N VAL A 122 3.32 8.60 -10.72
CA VAL A 122 3.13 9.57 -11.80
C VAL A 122 1.67 9.97 -11.71
N ARG A 123 1.42 11.14 -11.14
CA ARG A 123 0.11 11.79 -11.26
C ARG A 123 -0.05 12.11 -12.74
N PRO A 124 -1.11 11.63 -13.42
CA PRO A 124 -1.42 12.15 -14.74
C PRO A 124 -1.66 13.66 -14.61
N CYS A 125 -1.00 14.39 -15.52
CA CYS A 125 -0.98 15.82 -15.77
C CYS A 125 -2.10 16.64 -15.11
N GLN A 126 -1.75 17.44 -14.09
CA GLN A 126 -2.58 18.56 -13.66
C GLN A 126 -2.38 19.69 -14.67
N ARG A 127 -3.29 19.78 -15.64
CA ARG A 127 -3.40 20.86 -16.62
C ARG A 127 -3.63 22.17 -15.85
N LYS A 128 -2.56 22.92 -15.57
CA LYS A 128 -2.70 24.28 -15.06
C LYS A 128 -3.22 25.15 -16.21
N HIS A 129 -4.51 25.48 -16.16
CA HIS A 129 -5.04 26.64 -16.86
C HIS A 129 -4.34 27.87 -16.29
N GLN A 130 -3.54 28.53 -17.12
CA GLN A 130 -2.97 29.85 -16.85
C GLN A 130 -3.75 30.81 -17.75
N PRO A 131 -4.47 31.82 -17.21
CA PRO A 131 -5.19 32.78 -18.05
C PRO A 131 -4.22 33.70 -18.80
N ALA A 132 -4.73 34.20 -19.92
CA ALA A 132 -4.06 34.87 -21.03
C ALA A 132 -3.11 36.02 -20.67
N PHE A 133 -1.96 36.08 -21.36
CA PHE A 133 -1.09 37.24 -21.43
C PHE A 133 -1.33 37.96 -22.76
N ASP A 134 -1.91 39.16 -22.65
CA ASP A 134 -2.30 40.06 -23.74
C ASP A 134 -1.06 40.82 -24.26
N PRO A 135 -0.68 40.72 -25.56
CA PRO A 135 0.58 41.27 -26.05
C PRO A 135 0.55 42.77 -26.41
N THR A 136 -0.47 43.53 -26.00
CA THR A 136 -0.60 44.95 -26.41
C THR A 136 0.01 45.92 -25.40
N ALA A 137 1.31 45.80 -25.10
CA ALA A 137 2.04 46.77 -24.26
C ALA A 137 3.34 47.23 -24.94
N ARG A 138 3.16 48.24 -25.80
CA ARG A 138 4.14 49.16 -26.39
C ARG A 138 5.48 49.31 -25.64
N GLN A 139 6.56 48.86 -26.26
CA GLN A 139 7.88 49.48 -26.09
C GLN A 139 7.91 50.80 -26.90
N LYS A 140 7.76 51.93 -26.20
CA LYS A 140 8.21 53.26 -26.66
C LYS A 140 9.21 53.80 -25.64
N ARG A 141 10.20 54.55 -26.15
CA ARG A 141 11.42 55.12 -25.54
C ARG A 141 12.62 54.18 -25.71
N LEU A 142 13.57 54.35 -26.65
CA LEU A 142 14.20 55.55 -27.22
C LEU A 142 14.55 56.62 -26.16
N TYR A 143 15.81 56.60 -25.73
CA TYR A 143 16.53 57.74 -25.18
C TYR A 143 17.61 58.12 -26.19
N PRO A 144 17.70 59.38 -26.64
CA PRO A 144 18.92 59.92 -27.20
C PRO A 144 19.75 60.63 -26.11
N ILE A 145 21.07 60.57 -26.34
CA ILE A 145 22.22 61.38 -25.92
C ILE A 145 21.94 62.61 -25.05
#